data_AF-Q0VKG3-F1
#
_entry.id   AF-Q0VKG3-F1
#
_cell.length_a   1.000
_cell.length_b   1.000
_cell.length_c   1.000
_cell.angle_alpha   90.00
_cell.angle_beta   90.00
_cell.angle_gamma   90.00
#
_symmetry.space_group_name_H-M   'P 1'
#
loop_
_entity.id
_entity.type
_entity.pdbx_description
1 polymer ?
#
loop_
_entity_poly.entity_id
_entity_poly.type
_entity_poly.pdbx_seq_one_letter_code
_entity_poly.pdbx_strand_id
1 'polypeptide(L)'
;VDAIGMLGLKLDSGKGRAGTGLFPTGSDGRSQADYSKGGAAVKFRVSDTVLKVGDQFTALPVFATDDSRLLPEMAQGTLITSNEIKDLTLHAGHFTSLTAQEETNRDSLHLKEANVVGGTYAFTENLSTSLYYSKVEDYWRKYYANVNWALPISDKQGLVFDFNIYDTKSEGHLARAFDGDKLDNRAFSLSGAYNIGAHTFTLAYQKVTGDGDYAYGVDGGGTIFLANSVARSDFNAEDEKSWQARYDLNFAEYGIPGLTFMTRYVRGSDANVAGTSNGNEWERDVDIKYVLKEGPAKDLSFRVRQATYRSSDGVYYDSPSIDELGL
;
A
#
# COMPACT_ATOMS: atom_id res chain seq x y z
N VAL A 1 -17.36 14.17 -15.23
CA VAL A 1 -16.96 12.82 -15.72
C VAL A 1 -15.46 12.75 -15.61
N ASP A 2 -14.94 11.63 -15.12
CA ASP A 2 -13.52 11.29 -15.14
C ASP A 2 -13.28 10.27 -16.26
N ALA A 3 -12.16 10.41 -16.95
CA ALA A 3 -11.70 9.46 -17.97
C ALA A 3 -10.27 9.05 -17.64
N ILE A 4 -9.99 7.77 -17.75
CA ILE A 4 -8.69 7.15 -17.45
C ILE A 4 -8.25 6.44 -18.71
N GLY A 5 -7.04 6.74 -19.18
CA GLY A 5 -6.39 6.06 -20.29
C GLY A 5 -4.95 5.74 -19.91
N MET A 6 -4.57 4.47 -20.02
CA MET A 6 -3.27 3.97 -19.64
C MET A 6 -2.72 3.04 -20.72
N LEU A 7 -1.44 3.19 -21.04
CA LEU A 7 -0.73 2.39 -22.04
C LEU A 7 0.67 2.07 -21.52
N GLY A 8 1.00 0.78 -21.48
CA GLY A 8 2.35 0.29 -21.27
C GLY A 8 2.96 -0.20 -22.58
N LEU A 9 4.18 0.22 -22.89
CA LEU A 9 4.94 -0.24 -24.06
C LEU A 9 6.24 -0.87 -23.59
N LYS A 10 6.47 -2.14 -23.95
CA LYS A 10 7.66 -2.87 -23.53
C LYS A 10 8.87 -2.43 -24.35
N LEU A 11 9.89 -1.93 -23.65
CA LEU A 11 11.16 -1.56 -24.27
C LEU A 11 12.13 -2.75 -24.34
N ASP A 12 12.20 -3.56 -23.28
CA ASP A 12 13.00 -4.78 -23.22
C ASP A 12 12.42 -5.78 -22.22
N SER A 13 12.28 -7.04 -22.63
CA SER A 13 12.14 -8.23 -21.77
C SER A 13 12.16 -9.48 -22.66
N GLY A 14 12.51 -10.63 -22.08
CA GLY A 14 12.47 -11.94 -22.74
C GLY A 14 11.84 -13.00 -21.83
N LYS A 15 11.67 -14.22 -22.34
CA LYS A 15 11.00 -15.33 -21.63
C LYS A 15 11.58 -15.61 -20.23
N GLY A 16 12.90 -15.51 -20.06
CA GLY A 16 13.57 -15.72 -18.76
C GLY A 16 13.59 -14.51 -17.83
N ARG A 17 13.00 -13.37 -18.24
CA ARG A 17 12.98 -12.09 -17.51
C ARG A 17 11.56 -11.51 -17.39
N ALA A 18 10.54 -12.34 -17.59
CA ALA A 18 9.14 -11.98 -17.36
C ALA A 18 8.78 -12.07 -15.86
N GLY A 19 7.57 -11.65 -15.48
CA GLY A 19 7.06 -11.81 -14.11
C GLY A 19 7.48 -10.73 -13.12
N THR A 20 7.86 -9.53 -13.59
CA THR A 20 8.19 -8.39 -12.71
C THR A 20 6.97 -7.62 -12.19
N GLY A 21 5.76 -7.95 -12.66
CA GLY A 21 4.54 -7.16 -12.44
C GLY A 21 4.44 -5.91 -13.32
N LEU A 22 5.36 -5.68 -14.26
CA LEU A 22 5.30 -4.51 -15.17
C LEU A 22 4.42 -4.76 -16.41
N PHE A 23 4.26 -6.01 -16.83
CA PHE A 23 3.54 -6.39 -18.05
C PHE A 23 2.82 -7.73 -17.85
N PRO A 24 1.64 -7.93 -18.45
CA PRO A 24 0.99 -9.23 -18.48
C PRO A 24 1.92 -10.30 -19.05
N THR A 25 1.83 -11.51 -18.51
CA THR A 25 2.59 -12.66 -19.02
C THR A 25 1.73 -13.43 -20.02
N GLY A 26 2.20 -13.54 -21.26
CA GLY A 26 1.55 -14.32 -22.31
C GLY A 26 1.65 -15.82 -22.08
N SER A 27 0.83 -16.58 -22.80
CA SER A 27 0.76 -18.05 -22.70
C SER A 27 2.08 -18.77 -23.05
N ASP A 28 2.99 -18.09 -23.75
CA ASP A 28 4.32 -18.60 -24.09
C ASP A 28 5.38 -18.33 -22.99
N GLY A 29 4.99 -17.67 -21.91
CA GLY A 29 5.82 -17.26 -20.78
C GLY A 29 6.60 -15.96 -21.01
N ARG A 30 6.29 -15.17 -22.04
CA ARG A 30 6.91 -13.86 -22.28
C ARG A 30 6.01 -12.73 -21.80
N SER A 31 6.59 -11.64 -21.34
CA SER A 31 5.84 -10.38 -21.17
C SER A 31 5.25 -9.92 -22.50
N GLN A 32 4.01 -9.43 -22.49
CA GLN A 32 3.37 -8.84 -23.67
C GLN A 32 4.18 -7.66 -24.24
N ALA A 33 3.98 -7.35 -25.52
CA ALA A 33 4.66 -6.22 -26.18
C ALA A 33 4.13 -4.87 -25.70
N ASP A 34 2.84 -4.82 -25.41
CA ASP A 34 2.11 -3.68 -24.93
C ASP A 34 0.86 -4.15 -24.16
N TYR A 35 0.27 -3.25 -23.40
CA TYR A 35 -1.05 -3.44 -22.83
C TYR A 35 -1.67 -2.08 -22.47
N SER A 36 -3.00 -2.02 -22.43
CA SER A 36 -3.70 -0.79 -22.13
C SER A 36 -4.91 -1.03 -21.26
N LYS A 37 -5.21 -0.06 -20.40
CA LYS A 37 -6.43 -0.01 -19.59
C LYS A 37 -7.14 1.31 -19.85
N GLY A 38 -8.46 1.25 -19.91
CA GLY A 38 -9.31 2.41 -20.05
C GLY A 38 -10.49 2.31 -19.11
N GLY A 39 -10.89 3.45 -18.54
CA GLY A 39 -12.02 3.50 -17.62
C GLY A 39 -12.66 4.86 -17.59
N ALA A 40 -13.90 4.93 -17.11
CA ALA A 40 -14.59 6.19 -16.92
C ALA A 40 -15.51 6.15 -15.70
N ALA A 41 -15.68 7.31 -15.07
CA ALA A 41 -16.62 7.47 -13.97
C ALA A 41 -17.46 8.74 -14.12
N VAL A 42 -18.73 8.64 -13.75
CA VAL A 42 -19.61 9.80 -13.60
C VAL A 42 -19.56 10.27 -12.15
N LYS A 43 -19.53 11.59 -11.96
CA LYS A 43 -19.53 12.23 -10.64
C LYS A 43 -20.73 13.14 -10.53
N PHE A 44 -21.46 13.00 -9.43
CA PHE A 44 -22.55 13.88 -9.03
C PHE A 44 -22.20 14.50 -7.68
N ARG A 45 -22.40 15.81 -7.54
CA ARG A 45 -22.15 16.53 -6.29
C ARG A 45 -23.43 17.23 -5.84
N VAL A 46 -23.77 17.07 -4.57
CA VAL A 46 -24.79 17.84 -3.87
C VAL A 46 -24.17 18.30 -2.56
N SER A 47 -24.15 19.61 -2.30
CA SER A 47 -23.40 20.19 -1.19
C SER A 47 -21.92 19.74 -1.22
N ASP A 48 -21.36 19.36 -0.07
CA ASP A 48 -20.00 18.83 0.09
C ASP A 48 -19.96 17.29 0.05
N THR A 49 -20.99 16.69 -0.55
CA THR A 49 -21.11 15.26 -0.80
C THR A 49 -20.98 14.95 -2.29
N VAL A 50 -20.09 14.01 -2.63
CA VAL A 50 -19.82 13.55 -4.00
C VAL A 50 -20.12 12.07 -4.10
N LEU A 51 -20.97 11.71 -5.07
CA LEU A 51 -21.18 10.36 -5.55
C LEU A 51 -20.34 10.14 -6.81
N LYS A 52 -19.50 9.10 -6.84
CA LYS A 52 -18.72 8.67 -8.00
C LYS A 52 -19.11 7.24 -8.38
N VAL A 53 -19.50 7.03 -9.64
CA VAL A 53 -19.92 5.72 -10.17
C VAL A 53 -19.12 5.39 -11.42
N GLY A 54 -18.47 4.23 -11.44
CA GLY A 54 -17.66 3.75 -12.56
C GLY A 54 -16.24 3.38 -12.14
N ASP A 55 -15.31 3.46 -13.09
CA ASP A 55 -13.91 3.08 -12.90
C ASP A 55 -13.13 4.17 -12.17
N GLN A 56 -12.37 3.76 -11.15
CA GLN A 56 -11.71 4.69 -10.25
C GLN A 56 -10.52 4.06 -9.52
N PHE A 57 -9.58 4.92 -9.14
CA PHE A 57 -8.58 4.61 -8.12
C PHE A 57 -9.17 4.87 -6.74
N THR A 58 -8.83 4.02 -5.77
CA THR A 58 -9.29 4.12 -4.38
C THR A 58 -8.09 4.14 -3.45
N ALA A 59 -8.21 4.86 -2.34
CA ALA A 59 -7.17 4.96 -1.31
C ALA A 59 -7.79 4.82 0.10
N LEU A 60 -8.85 4.02 0.22
CA LEU A 60 -9.45 3.72 1.52
C LEU A 60 -8.60 2.65 2.20
N PRO A 61 -8.31 2.74 3.50
CA PRO A 61 -7.40 1.81 4.16
C PRO A 61 -7.88 0.35 4.17
N VAL A 62 -9.16 0.12 3.87
CA VAL A 62 -9.76 -1.22 3.76
C VAL A 62 -10.16 -1.60 2.33
N PHE A 63 -9.83 -0.73 1.34
CA PHE A 63 -10.01 -0.96 -0.09
C PHE A 63 -9.19 0.07 -0.92
N ALA A 64 -7.93 -0.25 -1.23
CA ALA A 64 -7.00 0.67 -1.89
C ALA A 64 -6.31 0.04 -3.11
N THR A 65 -6.40 0.72 -4.25
CA THR A 65 -5.72 0.30 -5.50
C THR A 65 -4.21 0.51 -5.40
N ASP A 66 -3.42 -0.47 -5.83
CA ASP A 66 -1.96 -0.37 -5.87
C ASP A 66 -1.44 0.34 -7.13
N ASP A 67 -0.44 1.22 -6.96
CA ASP A 67 0.28 1.94 -8.01
C ASP A 67 1.81 1.68 -8.01
N SER A 68 2.27 0.65 -7.29
CA SER A 68 3.69 0.30 -7.17
C SER A 68 4.38 -0.15 -8.47
N ARG A 69 3.61 -0.52 -9.50
CA ARG A 69 4.09 -0.98 -10.82
C ARG A 69 3.74 0.00 -11.96
N LEU A 70 3.94 -0.42 -13.21
CA LEU A 70 3.85 0.46 -14.38
C LEU A 70 2.47 1.11 -14.54
N LEU A 71 1.41 0.30 -14.51
CA LEU A 71 0.03 0.79 -14.52
C LEU A 71 -0.64 0.42 -13.19
N PRO A 72 -1.37 1.35 -12.55
CA PRO A 72 -2.09 1.06 -11.32
C PRO A 72 -3.22 0.05 -11.51
N GLU A 73 -3.68 -0.51 -10.38
CA GLU A 73 -4.94 -1.24 -10.31
C GLU A 73 -6.13 -0.32 -10.62
N MET A 74 -7.23 -0.88 -11.09
CA MET A 74 -8.45 -0.13 -11.39
C MET A 74 -9.66 -0.82 -10.77
N ALA A 75 -10.29 -0.13 -9.81
CA ALA A 75 -11.52 -0.59 -9.20
C ALA A 75 -12.73 -0.08 -9.98
N GLN A 76 -13.81 -0.86 -9.98
CA GLN A 76 -15.09 -0.41 -10.50
C GLN A 76 -16.17 -0.53 -9.45
N GLY A 77 -16.94 0.54 -9.28
CA GLY A 77 -18.00 0.57 -8.29
C GLY A 77 -18.56 1.96 -8.07
N THR A 78 -19.16 2.11 -6.90
CA THR A 78 -19.74 3.35 -6.40
C THR A 78 -19.03 3.77 -5.13
N LEU A 79 -18.68 5.05 -5.02
CA LEU A 79 -18.12 5.66 -3.83
C LEU A 79 -18.85 6.97 -3.52
N ILE A 80 -19.32 7.09 -2.29
CA ILE A 80 -19.84 8.34 -1.73
C ILE A 80 -18.78 8.88 -0.77
N THR A 81 -18.38 10.13 -0.97
CA THR A 81 -17.53 10.90 -0.06
C THR A 81 -18.33 12.10 0.43
N SER A 82 -18.46 12.27 1.74
CA SER A 82 -19.22 13.35 2.36
C SER A 82 -18.34 14.16 3.31
N ASN A 83 -18.35 15.48 3.16
CA ASN A 83 -17.67 16.43 4.05
C ASN A 83 -18.64 17.46 4.64
N GLU A 84 -19.91 17.08 4.85
CA GLU A 84 -20.95 18.00 5.36
C GLU A 84 -20.67 18.47 6.79
N ILE A 85 -19.93 17.68 7.58
CA ILE A 85 -19.57 18.00 8.95
C ILE A 85 -18.12 18.47 8.94
N LYS A 86 -17.88 19.66 9.50
CA LYS A 86 -16.54 20.23 9.61
C LYS A 86 -15.59 19.21 10.25
N ASP A 87 -14.40 19.09 9.66
CA ASP A 87 -13.31 18.23 10.13
C ASP A 87 -13.61 16.71 10.07
N LEU A 88 -14.78 16.30 9.54
CA LEU A 88 -15.19 14.92 9.34
C LEU A 88 -15.36 14.60 7.85
N THR A 89 -14.64 13.59 7.38
CA THR A 89 -14.85 13.00 6.06
C THR A 89 -15.42 11.60 6.23
N LEU A 90 -16.58 11.33 5.61
CA LEU A 90 -17.23 10.02 5.61
C LEU A 90 -17.18 9.40 4.22
N HIS A 91 -17.00 8.09 4.20
CA HIS A 91 -16.97 7.25 3.00
C HIS A 91 -17.96 6.11 3.12
N ALA A 92 -18.67 5.84 2.03
CA ALA A 92 -19.45 4.61 1.83
C ALA A 92 -19.25 4.14 0.40
N GLY A 93 -18.81 2.91 0.21
CA GLY A 93 -18.45 2.35 -1.09
C GLY A 93 -19.00 0.95 -1.32
N HIS A 94 -19.27 0.64 -2.58
CA HIS A 94 -19.66 -0.67 -3.06
C HIS A 94 -18.93 -0.95 -4.38
N PHE A 95 -18.06 -1.95 -4.39
CA PHE A 95 -17.18 -2.29 -5.52
C PHE A 95 -17.42 -3.73 -5.96
N THR A 96 -17.33 -3.98 -7.27
CA THR A 96 -17.72 -5.27 -7.88
C THR A 96 -16.71 -5.78 -8.90
N SER A 97 -15.53 -5.16 -8.98
CA SER A 97 -14.48 -5.55 -9.91
C SER A 97 -13.19 -4.84 -9.54
N LEU A 98 -12.07 -5.56 -9.64
CA LEU A 98 -10.74 -4.99 -9.50
C LEU A 98 -9.78 -5.57 -10.55
N THR A 99 -9.17 -4.69 -11.34
CA THR A 99 -8.20 -5.06 -12.38
C THR A 99 -6.78 -4.87 -11.86
N ALA A 100 -6.00 -5.96 -11.78
CA ALA A 100 -4.60 -5.98 -11.31
C ALA A 100 -3.67 -5.15 -12.20
N GLN A 101 -2.50 -4.76 -11.68
CA GLN A 101 -1.55 -3.82 -12.32
C GLN A 101 -1.08 -4.25 -13.72
N GLU A 102 -0.82 -5.54 -13.88
CA GLU A 102 -0.29 -6.19 -15.07
C GLU A 102 -1.36 -6.97 -15.86
N GLU A 103 -2.64 -6.65 -15.68
CA GLU A 103 -3.75 -7.33 -16.35
C GLU A 103 -4.60 -6.38 -17.19
N THR A 104 -5.38 -6.93 -18.13
CA THR A 104 -6.34 -6.15 -18.96
C THR A 104 -7.78 -6.64 -18.82
N ASN A 105 -7.98 -7.82 -18.24
CA ASN A 105 -9.29 -8.38 -18.02
C ASN A 105 -9.98 -7.63 -16.89
N ARG A 106 -11.24 -7.24 -17.13
CA ARG A 106 -12.10 -6.72 -16.06
C ARG A 106 -12.21 -7.78 -14.97
N ASP A 107 -11.98 -7.36 -13.73
CA ASP A 107 -12.01 -8.21 -12.53
C ASP A 107 -10.99 -9.37 -12.53
N SER A 108 -9.74 -9.10 -12.88
CA SER A 108 -8.67 -10.11 -12.84
C SER A 108 -8.31 -10.58 -11.42
N LEU A 109 -8.80 -9.90 -10.38
CA LEU A 109 -8.62 -10.29 -8.97
C LEU A 109 -9.85 -10.99 -8.38
N HIS A 110 -10.86 -11.30 -9.19
CA HIS A 110 -12.06 -12.07 -8.81
C HIS A 110 -12.86 -11.46 -7.65
N LEU A 111 -12.95 -10.13 -7.61
CA LEU A 111 -13.74 -9.40 -6.64
C LEU A 111 -15.24 -9.50 -6.97
N LYS A 112 -15.92 -10.40 -6.27
CA LYS A 112 -17.39 -10.53 -6.36
C LYS A 112 -18.10 -9.26 -5.85
N GLU A 113 -17.78 -8.86 -4.62
CA GLU A 113 -18.37 -7.68 -3.97
C GLU A 113 -17.51 -7.24 -2.78
N ALA A 114 -17.25 -5.93 -2.67
CA ALA A 114 -16.69 -5.29 -1.48
C ALA A 114 -17.54 -4.09 -1.06
N ASN A 115 -18.04 -4.13 0.18
CA ASN A 115 -18.71 -3.00 0.81
C ASN A 115 -17.78 -2.36 1.82
N VAL A 116 -17.70 -1.03 1.79
CA VAL A 116 -16.81 -0.25 2.66
C VAL A 116 -17.61 0.88 3.30
N VAL A 117 -17.39 1.12 4.59
CA VAL A 117 -17.87 2.31 5.28
C VAL A 117 -16.83 2.77 6.28
N GLY A 118 -16.64 4.08 6.41
CA GLY A 118 -15.72 4.61 7.39
C GLY A 118 -15.55 6.10 7.25
N GLY A 119 -14.57 6.62 7.96
CA GLY A 119 -14.28 8.04 7.90
C GLY A 119 -13.06 8.43 8.70
N THR A 120 -12.71 9.69 8.55
CA THR A 120 -11.57 10.33 9.20
C THR A 120 -12.06 11.59 9.88
N TYR A 121 -11.67 11.78 11.13
CA TYR A 121 -11.99 12.98 11.91
C TYR A 121 -10.71 13.67 12.36
N ALA A 122 -10.56 14.95 12.02
CA ALA A 122 -9.50 15.80 12.52
C ALA A 122 -9.96 16.49 13.81
N PHE A 123 -9.44 16.04 14.96
CA PHE A 123 -9.73 16.69 16.24
C PHE A 123 -9.08 18.07 16.34
N THR A 124 -7.91 18.21 15.71
CA THR A 124 -7.14 19.45 15.58
C THR A 124 -6.40 19.44 14.24
N GLU A 125 -5.71 20.53 13.91
CA GLU A 125 -4.82 20.58 12.73
C GLU A 125 -3.70 19.53 12.76
N ASN A 126 -3.37 18.98 13.94
CA ASN A 126 -2.25 18.08 14.14
C ASN A 126 -2.64 16.68 14.66
N LEU A 127 -3.93 16.42 14.90
CA LEU A 127 -4.41 15.15 15.47
C LEU A 127 -5.64 14.70 14.72
N SER A 128 -5.56 13.51 14.11
CA SER A 128 -6.67 12.89 13.41
C SER A 128 -6.78 11.40 13.74
N THR A 129 -7.97 10.86 13.54
CA THR A 129 -8.24 9.43 13.63
C THR A 129 -9.05 8.97 12.45
N SER A 130 -8.85 7.72 12.05
CA SER A 130 -9.65 7.05 11.04
C SER A 130 -10.27 5.77 11.59
N LEU A 131 -11.49 5.47 11.20
CA LEU A 131 -12.15 4.20 11.50
C LEU A 131 -12.89 3.72 10.25
N TYR A 132 -12.59 2.50 9.82
CA TYR A 132 -13.18 1.89 8.64
C TYR A 132 -13.60 0.45 8.92
N TYR A 133 -14.65 0.04 8.23
CA TYR A 133 -15.11 -1.32 8.12
C TYR A 133 -15.21 -1.70 6.65
N SER A 134 -14.82 -2.92 6.30
CA SER A 134 -15.18 -3.52 5.03
C SER A 134 -15.66 -4.96 5.18
N LYS A 135 -16.45 -5.37 4.20
CA LYS A 135 -16.83 -6.76 3.98
C LYS A 135 -16.59 -7.11 2.53
N VAL A 136 -15.73 -8.10 2.30
CA VAL A 136 -15.45 -8.68 0.99
C VAL A 136 -16.12 -10.05 0.94
N GLU A 137 -17.11 -10.17 0.07
CA GLU A 137 -17.94 -11.36 -0.07
C GLU A 137 -17.11 -12.61 -0.35
N ASP A 138 -17.42 -13.73 0.33
CA ASP A 138 -16.69 -15.01 0.28
C ASP A 138 -15.25 -15.03 0.86
N TYR A 139 -14.72 -13.87 1.29
CA TYR A 139 -13.41 -13.73 1.93
C TYR A 139 -13.52 -13.38 3.42
N TRP A 140 -13.60 -12.09 3.74
CA TRP A 140 -13.42 -11.57 5.10
C TRP A 140 -14.27 -10.33 5.40
N ARG A 141 -14.36 -10.04 6.70
CA ARG A 141 -14.65 -8.70 7.21
C ARG A 141 -13.40 -8.09 7.83
N LYS A 142 -13.19 -6.79 7.65
CA LYS A 142 -12.07 -6.02 8.22
C LYS A 142 -12.58 -4.84 9.01
N TYR A 143 -11.97 -4.60 10.17
CA TYR A 143 -11.96 -3.27 10.79
C TYR A 143 -10.55 -2.70 10.67
N TYR A 144 -10.47 -1.41 10.40
CA TYR A 144 -9.23 -0.63 10.46
C TYR A 144 -9.43 0.57 11.36
N ALA A 145 -8.45 0.85 12.21
CA ALA A 145 -8.38 2.10 12.95
C ALA A 145 -6.98 2.71 12.87
N ASN A 146 -6.92 4.05 12.88
CA ASN A 146 -5.69 4.79 12.90
C ASN A 146 -5.75 6.01 13.83
N VAL A 147 -4.60 6.36 14.39
CA VAL A 147 -4.37 7.64 15.06
C VAL A 147 -3.08 8.23 14.49
N ASN A 148 -3.19 9.45 13.96
CA ASN A 148 -2.06 10.23 13.46
C ASN A 148 -1.92 11.51 14.28
N TRP A 149 -0.75 11.74 14.87
CA TRP A 149 -0.49 12.87 15.75
C TRP A 149 0.85 13.55 15.44
N ALA A 150 0.80 14.76 14.92
CA ALA A 150 1.94 15.65 14.79
C ALA A 150 2.10 16.52 16.05
N LEU A 151 3.32 16.61 16.55
CA LEU A 151 3.71 17.42 17.70
C LEU A 151 4.81 18.39 17.26
N PRO A 152 4.48 19.62 16.82
CA PRO A 152 5.48 20.63 16.53
C PRO A 152 6.20 21.05 17.83
N ILE A 153 7.53 21.06 17.80
CA ILE A 153 8.40 21.46 18.94
C ILE A 153 8.95 22.87 18.69
N SER A 154 9.36 23.16 17.45
CA SER A 154 9.81 24.48 16.99
C SER A 154 9.67 24.58 15.46
N ASP A 155 10.00 25.72 14.87
CA ASP A 155 9.96 25.95 13.42
C ASP A 155 10.78 24.92 12.59
N LYS A 156 11.75 24.25 13.22
CA LYS A 156 12.61 23.26 12.57
C LYS A 156 12.59 21.89 13.23
N GLN A 157 11.72 21.66 14.21
CA GLN A 157 11.66 20.38 14.94
C GLN A 157 10.22 19.94 15.20
N GLY A 158 9.97 18.65 15.04
CA GLY A 158 8.67 18.07 15.36
C GLY A 158 8.73 16.56 15.45
N LEU A 159 7.79 15.99 16.20
CA LEU A 159 7.55 14.55 16.26
C LEU A 159 6.25 14.23 15.52
N VAL A 160 6.21 13.10 14.83
CA VAL A 160 4.98 12.55 14.27
C VAL A 160 4.83 11.12 14.76
N PHE A 161 3.68 10.81 15.32
CA PHE A 161 3.30 9.46 15.72
C PHE A 161 2.18 8.97 14.81
N ASP A 162 2.30 7.73 14.33
CA ASP A 162 1.28 7.10 13.51
C ASP A 162 1.05 5.66 13.98
N PHE A 163 -0.18 5.37 14.40
CA PHE A 163 -0.62 4.05 14.85
C PHE A 163 -1.68 3.52 13.90
N ASN A 164 -1.52 2.28 13.45
CA ASN A 164 -2.48 1.58 12.59
C ASN A 164 -2.80 0.21 13.18
N ILE A 165 -4.05 -0.23 13.05
CA ILE A 165 -4.48 -1.57 13.43
C ILE A 165 -5.55 -2.09 12.47
N TYR A 166 -5.42 -3.35 12.08
CA TYR A 166 -6.39 -4.14 11.36
C TYR A 166 -6.89 -5.29 12.23
N ASP A 167 -8.19 -5.60 12.14
CA ASP A 167 -8.82 -6.81 12.67
C ASP A 167 -9.54 -7.50 11.50
N THR A 168 -8.94 -8.56 10.98
CA THR A 168 -9.38 -9.28 9.76
C THR A 168 -9.88 -10.66 10.14
N LYS A 169 -11.14 -10.96 9.82
CA LYS A 169 -11.73 -12.29 10.08
C LYS A 169 -12.39 -12.87 8.86
N SER A 170 -12.13 -14.14 8.59
CA SER A 170 -12.83 -14.85 7.51
C SER A 170 -14.31 -15.01 7.81
N GLU A 171 -15.14 -14.51 6.90
CA GLU A 171 -16.58 -14.78 6.88
C GLU A 171 -16.95 -15.80 5.78
N GLY A 172 -16.09 -15.99 4.77
CA GLY A 172 -16.30 -16.95 3.69
C GLY A 172 -15.31 -18.11 3.71
N HIS A 173 -15.03 -18.69 2.53
CA HIS A 173 -14.21 -19.90 2.37
C HIS A 173 -12.94 -19.68 1.54
N LEU A 174 -12.77 -18.50 0.94
CA LEU A 174 -11.65 -18.19 0.04
C LEU A 174 -10.40 -17.68 0.77
N ALA A 175 -10.49 -17.38 2.06
CA ALA A 175 -9.36 -17.01 2.92
C ALA A 175 -9.31 -17.88 4.18
N ARG A 176 -8.16 -18.47 4.46
CA ARG A 176 -7.89 -19.38 5.59
C ARG A 176 -6.47 -19.14 6.10
N ALA A 177 -6.24 -19.46 7.36
CA ALA A 177 -4.89 -19.57 7.91
C ALA A 177 -4.15 -20.74 7.24
N PHE A 178 -2.82 -20.78 7.39
CA PHE A 178 -1.99 -21.78 6.71
C PHE A 178 -2.32 -23.23 7.12
N ASP A 179 -2.76 -23.42 8.36
CA ASP A 179 -3.20 -24.71 8.90
C ASP A 179 -4.61 -25.15 8.42
N GLY A 180 -5.28 -24.30 7.64
CA GLY A 180 -6.62 -24.55 7.09
C GLY A 180 -7.77 -24.02 7.97
N ASP A 181 -7.48 -23.46 9.15
CA ASP A 181 -8.48 -22.86 10.01
C ASP A 181 -8.96 -21.50 9.48
N LYS A 182 -10.02 -20.97 10.10
CA LYS A 182 -10.54 -19.65 9.74
C LYS A 182 -9.50 -18.58 10.06
N LEU A 183 -9.25 -17.69 9.11
CA LEU A 183 -8.45 -16.50 9.35
C LEU A 183 -9.05 -15.68 10.50
N ASP A 184 -8.26 -15.41 11.53
CA ASP A 184 -8.59 -14.49 12.63
C ASP A 184 -7.32 -13.72 12.99
N ASN A 185 -7.06 -12.68 12.22
CA ASN A 185 -5.80 -11.95 12.23
C ASN A 185 -5.97 -10.55 12.82
N ARG A 186 -4.98 -10.13 13.59
CA ARG A 186 -4.79 -8.75 14.02
C ARG A 186 -3.36 -8.30 13.74
N ALA A 187 -3.23 -7.33 12.84
CA ALA A 187 -1.97 -6.69 12.50
C ALA A 187 -1.99 -5.23 12.95
N PHE A 188 -0.95 -4.78 13.64
CA PHE A 188 -0.82 -3.39 14.05
C PHE A 188 0.61 -2.88 13.87
N SER A 189 0.73 -1.56 13.74
CA SER A 189 2.02 -0.89 13.69
C SER A 189 1.98 0.45 14.43
N LEU A 190 3.11 0.84 15.00
CA LEU A 190 3.35 2.16 15.58
C LEU A 190 4.65 2.70 15.04
N SER A 191 4.63 3.93 14.53
CA SER A 191 5.83 4.66 14.13
C SER A 191 5.97 5.98 14.89
N GLY A 192 7.22 6.40 15.08
CA GLY A 192 7.59 7.70 15.60
C GLY A 192 8.69 8.31 14.73
N ALA A 193 8.40 9.46 14.14
CA ALA A 193 9.33 10.19 13.28
C ALA A 193 9.75 11.51 13.93
N TYR A 194 11.04 11.69 14.16
CA TYR A 194 11.63 12.94 14.64
C TYR A 194 12.25 13.72 13.49
N ASN A 195 11.73 14.91 13.26
CA ASN A 195 12.19 15.84 12.23
C ASN A 195 13.08 16.90 12.87
N ILE A 196 14.26 17.15 12.29
CA ILE A 196 15.16 18.25 12.67
C ILE A 196 15.84 18.84 11.42
N GLY A 197 15.44 20.06 11.05
CA GLY A 197 15.88 20.71 9.81
C GLY A 197 15.64 19.81 8.59
N ALA A 198 16.70 19.51 7.85
CA ALA A 198 16.67 18.64 6.68
C ALA A 198 16.51 17.13 6.97
N HIS A 199 16.59 16.72 8.24
CA HIS A 199 16.71 15.30 8.63
C HIS A 199 15.41 14.77 9.24
N THR A 200 15.06 13.53 8.92
CA THR A 200 14.00 12.79 9.61
C THR A 200 14.53 11.44 10.07
N PHE A 201 14.32 11.09 11.34
CA PHE A 201 14.67 9.79 11.91
C PHE A 201 13.38 9.10 12.33
N THR A 202 13.11 7.92 11.77
CA THR A 202 11.88 7.17 12.05
C THR A 202 12.21 5.81 12.64
N LEU A 203 11.54 5.47 13.75
CA LEU A 203 11.49 4.12 14.29
C LEU A 203 10.06 3.60 14.16
N ALA A 204 9.90 2.34 13.79
CA ALA A 204 8.60 1.70 13.78
C ALA A 204 8.67 0.27 14.33
N TYR A 205 7.54 -0.16 14.90
CA TYR A 205 7.32 -1.52 15.34
C TYR A 205 5.99 -2.01 14.75
N GLN A 206 5.97 -3.25 14.29
CA GLN A 206 4.79 -3.92 13.74
C GLN A 206 4.70 -5.32 14.30
N LYS A 207 3.47 -5.76 14.52
CA LYS A 207 3.20 -7.12 14.98
C LYS A 207 1.93 -7.66 14.37
N VAL A 208 2.00 -8.90 13.96
CA VAL A 208 0.88 -9.73 13.54
C VAL A 208 0.58 -10.74 14.65
N THR A 209 -0.70 -11.01 14.89
CA THR A 209 -1.18 -11.94 15.92
C THR A 209 -2.46 -12.61 15.48
N GLY A 210 -2.75 -13.77 16.06
CA GLY A 210 -3.92 -14.56 15.72
C GLY A 210 -3.58 -15.58 14.63
N ASP A 211 -4.61 -16.15 14.01
CA ASP A 211 -4.47 -17.29 13.12
C ASP A 211 -4.43 -16.79 11.66
N GLY A 212 -3.32 -17.06 10.96
CA GLY A 212 -3.02 -16.63 9.60
C GLY A 212 -2.36 -15.25 9.47
N ASP A 213 -1.83 -14.98 8.28
CA ASP A 213 -1.20 -13.72 7.88
C ASP A 213 -2.23 -12.57 7.79
N TYR A 214 -1.75 -11.33 7.74
CA TYR A 214 -2.66 -10.24 7.36
C TYR A 214 -2.96 -10.33 5.87
N ALA A 215 -4.11 -10.92 5.55
CA ALA A 215 -4.57 -11.13 4.18
C ALA A 215 -5.15 -9.86 3.55
N TYR A 216 -4.73 -9.56 2.32
CA TYR A 216 -5.25 -8.47 1.47
C TYR A 216 -5.04 -8.84 -0.02
N GLY A 217 -5.53 -8.00 -0.94
CA GLY A 217 -5.24 -8.12 -2.37
C GLY A 217 -6.51 -8.14 -3.24
N VAL A 218 -7.50 -8.97 -2.91
CA VAL A 218 -8.83 -8.91 -3.57
C VAL A 218 -9.58 -7.60 -3.26
N ASP A 219 -9.20 -6.93 -2.18
CA ASP A 219 -9.61 -5.57 -1.83
C ASP A 219 -8.62 -4.48 -2.30
N GLY A 220 -7.65 -4.83 -3.14
CA GLY A 220 -6.62 -3.93 -3.66
C GLY A 220 -5.28 -4.12 -2.99
N GLY A 221 -4.22 -4.18 -3.80
CA GLY A 221 -2.84 -4.37 -3.33
C GLY A 221 -2.31 -3.22 -2.47
N GLY A 222 -2.98 -2.06 -2.48
CA GLY A 222 -2.65 -0.93 -1.60
C GLY A 222 -3.21 -1.04 -0.19
N THR A 223 -3.97 -2.10 0.12
CA THR A 223 -4.73 -2.27 1.39
C THR A 223 -3.82 -2.74 2.55
N ILE A 224 -2.64 -2.13 2.70
CA ILE A 224 -1.59 -2.50 3.65
C ILE A 224 -1.03 -1.26 4.36
N PHE A 225 -1.88 -0.56 5.12
CA PHE A 225 -1.46 0.65 5.84
C PHE A 225 -0.76 0.28 7.15
N LEU A 226 0.40 -0.36 7.04
CA LEU A 226 1.24 -0.76 8.16
C LEU A 226 2.65 -0.20 7.98
N ALA A 227 3.28 0.25 9.07
CA ALA A 227 4.53 1.01 9.02
C ALA A 227 5.70 0.24 8.38
N ASN A 228 5.72 -1.09 8.51
CA ASN A 228 6.78 -1.94 7.96
C ASN A 228 6.40 -2.60 6.62
N SER A 229 5.32 -2.15 5.97
CA SER A 229 5.12 -2.46 4.54
C SER A 229 6.12 -1.65 3.70
N VAL A 230 7.01 -2.36 3.02
CA VAL A 230 8.20 -1.79 2.38
C VAL A 230 8.30 -2.15 0.90
N ALA A 231 9.48 -2.03 0.28
CA ALA A 231 9.58 -2.11 -1.18
C ALA A 231 9.29 -3.51 -1.70
N ARG A 232 9.69 -4.54 -0.93
CA ARG A 232 9.51 -5.93 -1.28
C ARG A 232 8.62 -6.69 -0.29
N SER A 233 8.95 -6.74 1.00
CA SER A 233 8.14 -7.43 2.02
C SER A 233 7.14 -6.50 2.72
N ASP A 234 6.06 -7.09 3.24
CA ASP A 234 5.09 -6.41 4.11
C ASP A 234 5.28 -6.70 5.60
N PHE A 235 6.13 -7.68 5.94
CA PHE A 235 6.35 -8.16 7.31
C PHE A 235 5.02 -8.50 8.00
N ASN A 236 4.14 -9.18 7.26
CA ASN A 236 2.73 -9.39 7.58
C ASN A 236 2.39 -10.89 7.83
N ALA A 237 3.40 -11.75 7.96
CA ALA A 237 3.20 -13.17 8.21
C ALA A 237 2.60 -13.41 9.60
N GLU A 238 1.97 -14.57 9.79
CA GLU A 238 1.39 -14.98 11.07
C GLU A 238 2.45 -14.92 12.20
N ASP A 239 2.07 -14.38 13.36
CA ASP A 239 2.91 -14.15 14.55
C ASP A 239 4.15 -13.27 14.39
N GLU A 240 4.40 -12.75 13.18
CA GLU A 240 5.60 -11.98 12.88
C GLU A 240 5.67 -10.69 13.69
N LYS A 241 6.85 -10.44 14.26
CA LYS A 241 7.22 -9.19 14.93
C LYS A 241 8.32 -8.53 14.13
N SER A 242 8.12 -7.27 13.76
CA SER A 242 9.12 -6.54 12.99
C SER A 242 9.40 -5.15 13.55
N TRP A 243 10.64 -4.69 13.38
CA TRP A 243 11.05 -3.34 13.71
C TRP A 243 11.76 -2.70 12.52
N GLN A 244 11.66 -1.37 12.44
CA GLN A 244 12.27 -0.56 11.38
C GLN A 244 13.05 0.59 11.97
N ALA A 245 14.20 0.87 11.36
CA ALA A 245 14.92 2.14 11.48
C ALA A 245 15.04 2.76 10.09
N ARG A 246 14.61 4.02 9.98
CA ARG A 246 14.57 4.78 8.72
C ARG A 246 15.15 6.17 8.91
N TYR A 247 15.83 6.64 7.86
CA TYR A 247 16.37 7.98 7.78
C TYR A 247 16.01 8.61 6.44
N ASP A 248 15.52 9.84 6.49
CA ASP A 248 15.21 10.67 5.32
C ASP A 248 16.02 11.97 5.37
N LEU A 249 16.44 12.44 4.20
CA LEU A 249 17.18 13.68 4.02
C LEU A 249 16.60 14.49 2.86
N ASN A 250 16.20 15.73 3.14
CA ASN A 250 15.78 16.69 2.13
C ASN A 250 16.92 17.66 1.81
N PHE A 251 17.42 17.62 0.57
CA PHE A 251 18.58 18.44 0.18
C PHE A 251 18.26 19.92 -0.07
N ALA A 252 17.00 20.35 0.10
CA ALA A 252 16.62 21.74 -0.06
C ALA A 252 17.40 22.70 0.85
N GLU A 253 17.64 22.35 2.12
CA GLU A 253 18.45 23.17 3.04
C GLU A 253 19.94 23.23 2.64
N TYR A 254 20.38 22.31 1.78
CA TYR A 254 21.74 22.25 1.24
C TYR A 254 21.84 22.85 -0.17
N GLY A 255 20.80 23.55 -0.64
CA GLY A 255 20.81 24.23 -1.93
C GLY A 255 20.49 23.36 -3.14
N ILE A 256 19.99 22.13 -2.94
CA ILE A 256 19.57 21.23 -4.03
C ILE A 256 18.07 20.92 -3.88
N PRO A 257 17.18 21.90 -4.10
CA PRO A 257 15.75 21.69 -3.95
C PRO A 257 15.26 20.62 -4.94
N GLY A 258 14.45 19.69 -4.43
CA GLY A 258 13.91 18.58 -5.21
C GLY A 258 14.70 17.28 -5.12
N LEU A 259 15.92 17.28 -4.56
CA LEU A 259 16.66 16.07 -4.25
C LEU A 259 16.30 15.57 -2.84
N THR A 260 15.93 14.29 -2.75
CA THR A 260 15.64 13.60 -1.49
C THR A 260 16.33 12.25 -1.46
N PHE A 261 16.79 11.86 -0.27
CA PHE A 261 17.36 10.54 0.02
C PHE A 261 16.56 9.88 1.14
N MET A 262 16.33 8.58 1.03
CA MET A 262 15.80 7.74 2.10
C MET A 262 16.58 6.44 2.17
N THR A 263 16.83 5.97 3.39
CA THR A 263 17.22 4.57 3.60
C THR A 263 16.53 4.02 4.83
N ARG A 264 16.23 2.72 4.80
CA ARG A 264 15.67 2.00 5.93
C ARG A 264 16.22 0.60 6.04
N TYR A 265 16.16 0.06 7.25
CA TYR A 265 16.38 -1.34 7.55
C TYR A 265 15.19 -1.84 8.35
N VAL A 266 14.61 -2.96 7.92
CA VAL A 266 13.50 -3.64 8.58
C VAL A 266 13.92 -5.06 8.87
N ARG A 267 13.56 -5.56 10.05
CA ARG A 267 13.82 -6.94 10.43
C ARG A 267 12.59 -7.54 11.10
N GLY A 268 12.19 -8.71 10.60
CA GLY A 268 11.12 -9.56 11.10
C GLY A 268 11.65 -10.83 11.75
N SER A 269 10.90 -11.35 12.70
CA SER A 269 11.20 -12.59 13.44
C SER A 269 9.92 -13.25 13.93
N ASP A 270 10.00 -14.53 14.26
CA ASP A 270 8.91 -15.37 14.76
C ASP A 270 7.76 -15.56 13.76
N ALA A 271 8.03 -15.46 12.46
CA ALA A 271 7.02 -15.66 11.44
C ALA A 271 6.64 -17.15 11.32
N ASN A 272 5.34 -17.45 11.35
CA ASN A 272 4.81 -18.76 11.01
C ASN A 272 4.44 -18.78 9.53
N VAL A 273 5.11 -19.66 8.76
CA VAL A 273 4.87 -19.86 7.33
C VAL A 273 4.96 -21.35 6.99
N ALA A 274 4.71 -21.69 5.72
CA ALA A 274 4.84 -23.06 5.25
C ALA A 274 6.24 -23.62 5.55
N GLY A 275 6.33 -24.62 6.42
CA GLY A 275 7.58 -25.31 6.74
C GLY A 275 8.43 -24.70 7.86
N THR A 276 8.06 -23.55 8.43
CA THR A 276 8.71 -23.01 9.65
C THR A 276 7.73 -22.26 10.56
N SER A 277 7.96 -22.33 11.87
CA SER A 277 7.22 -21.57 12.88
C SER A 277 8.12 -20.58 13.64
N ASN A 278 9.24 -20.22 13.02
CA ASN A 278 10.23 -19.28 13.56
C ASN A 278 11.02 -18.63 12.42
N GLY A 279 10.29 -18.22 11.38
CA GLY A 279 10.83 -17.59 10.19
C GLY A 279 11.46 -16.24 10.52
N ASN A 280 12.56 -15.93 9.83
CA ASN A 280 13.21 -14.64 9.92
C ASN A 280 13.40 -14.01 8.54
N GLU A 281 13.23 -12.70 8.49
CA GLU A 281 13.51 -11.91 7.30
C GLU A 281 14.06 -10.53 7.63
N TRP A 282 14.78 -9.94 6.68
CA TRP A 282 15.16 -8.55 6.75
C TRP A 282 15.23 -7.92 5.36
N GLU A 283 14.98 -6.61 5.34
CA GLU A 283 15.02 -5.80 4.13
C GLU A 283 15.79 -4.51 4.39
N ARG A 284 16.63 -4.13 3.42
CA ARG A 284 17.26 -2.81 3.38
C ARG A 284 16.91 -2.11 2.09
N ASP A 285 16.38 -0.90 2.23
CA ASP A 285 16.05 -0.05 1.09
C ASP A 285 16.91 1.21 1.02
N VAL A 286 17.19 1.63 -0.20
CA VAL A 286 17.77 2.93 -0.53
C VAL A 286 16.95 3.56 -1.64
N ASP A 287 16.52 4.81 -1.44
CA ASP A 287 15.74 5.59 -2.40
C ASP A 287 16.40 6.96 -2.61
N ILE A 288 16.62 7.31 -3.87
CA ILE A 288 17.09 8.65 -4.26
C ILE A 288 16.12 9.18 -5.29
N LYS A 289 15.51 10.34 -5.02
CA LYS A 289 14.59 11.00 -5.95
C LYS A 289 15.05 12.42 -6.23
N TYR A 290 15.00 12.82 -7.49
CA TYR A 290 15.23 14.20 -7.92
C TYR A 290 14.08 14.69 -8.80
N VAL A 291 13.47 15.82 -8.41
CA VAL A 291 12.41 16.49 -9.19
C VAL A 291 12.90 17.86 -9.61
N LEU A 292 12.93 18.11 -10.93
CA LEU A 292 13.28 19.43 -11.47
C LEU A 292 12.24 20.47 -11.04
N LYS A 293 12.69 21.53 -10.39
CA LYS A 293 11.80 22.56 -9.83
C LYS A 293 11.44 23.68 -10.80
N GLU A 294 12.27 23.88 -11.82
CA GLU A 294 12.18 25.02 -12.74
C GLU A 294 12.59 24.63 -14.17
N GLY A 295 12.36 25.53 -15.11
CA GLY A 295 12.71 25.36 -16.51
C GLY A 295 11.72 24.53 -17.34
N PRO A 296 12.05 24.24 -18.61
CA PRO A 296 11.14 23.56 -19.54
C PRO A 296 10.76 22.12 -19.14
N ALA A 297 11.63 21.46 -18.37
CA ALA A 297 11.41 20.11 -17.85
C ALA A 297 11.00 20.12 -16.38
N LYS A 298 10.39 21.22 -15.89
CA LYS A 298 9.82 21.29 -14.55
C LYS A 298 8.89 20.08 -14.32
N ASP A 299 8.93 19.55 -13.10
CA ASP A 299 8.20 18.36 -12.64
C ASP A 299 8.69 17.02 -13.24
N LEU A 300 9.70 17.02 -14.12
CA LEU A 300 10.41 15.80 -14.49
C LEU A 300 11.07 15.19 -13.24
N SER A 301 10.78 13.91 -13.00
CA SER A 301 11.23 13.17 -11.82
C SER A 301 12.11 11.99 -12.22
N PHE A 302 13.22 11.83 -11.53
CA PHE A 302 14.08 10.66 -11.57
C PHE A 302 14.07 10.00 -10.21
N ARG A 303 13.97 8.68 -10.14
CA ARG A 303 13.96 7.96 -8.86
C ARG A 303 14.70 6.63 -8.97
N VAL A 304 15.73 6.44 -8.17
CA VAL A 304 16.40 5.15 -8.04
C VAL A 304 15.95 4.51 -6.74
N ARG A 305 15.50 3.26 -6.80
CA ARG A 305 15.15 2.44 -5.64
C ARG A 305 15.95 1.16 -5.66
N GLN A 306 16.61 0.82 -4.56
CA GLN A 306 17.31 -0.45 -4.38
C GLN A 306 16.78 -1.13 -3.12
N ALA A 307 16.37 -2.38 -3.24
CA ALA A 307 15.94 -3.21 -2.12
C ALA A 307 16.82 -4.45 -2.03
N THR A 308 17.30 -4.77 -0.84
CA THR A 308 18.01 -6.01 -0.52
C THR A 308 17.16 -6.75 0.49
N TYR A 309 16.48 -7.80 0.02
CA TYR A 309 15.63 -8.65 0.85
C TYR A 309 16.32 -9.99 1.10
N ARG A 310 16.29 -10.47 2.34
CA ARG A 310 16.83 -11.78 2.72
C ARG A 310 15.88 -12.51 3.66
N SER A 311 15.56 -13.74 3.29
CA SER A 311 14.94 -14.74 4.16
C SER A 311 15.52 -16.11 3.81
N SER A 312 15.94 -16.87 4.82
CA SER A 312 16.31 -18.28 4.64
C SER A 312 15.09 -19.21 4.59
N ASP A 313 13.96 -18.72 5.11
CA ASP A 313 12.79 -19.53 5.40
C ASP A 313 11.62 -19.19 4.46
N GLY A 314 11.85 -18.34 3.46
CA GLY A 314 10.82 -17.96 2.48
C GLY A 314 9.64 -17.22 3.08
N VAL A 315 9.86 -16.41 4.13
CA VAL A 315 8.79 -15.80 4.93
C VAL A 315 7.79 -15.02 4.07
N TYR A 316 8.28 -14.21 3.13
CA TYR A 316 7.41 -13.47 2.22
C TYR A 316 7.02 -14.32 1.01
N TYR A 317 5.89 -15.03 1.09
CA TYR A 317 5.30 -15.81 -0.01
C TYR A 317 6.30 -16.76 -0.72
N ASP A 318 7.12 -17.48 0.05
CA ASP A 318 8.18 -18.36 -0.44
C ASP A 318 9.24 -17.63 -1.31
N SER A 319 9.31 -16.31 -1.24
CA SER A 319 10.23 -15.51 -2.04
C SER A 319 11.68 -15.81 -1.63
N PRO A 320 12.56 -16.11 -2.59
CA PRO A 320 13.97 -16.23 -2.29
C PRO A 320 14.55 -14.88 -1.89
N SER A 321 15.71 -14.93 -1.23
CA SER A 321 16.60 -13.79 -1.07
C SER A 321 16.88 -13.12 -2.42
N ILE A 322 16.72 -11.80 -2.50
CA ILE A 322 16.82 -11.04 -3.75
C ILE A 322 17.43 -9.66 -3.55
N ASP A 323 18.15 -9.19 -4.56
CA ASP A 323 18.50 -7.78 -4.72
C ASP A 323 17.71 -7.22 -5.90
N GLU A 324 16.91 -6.18 -5.64
CA GLU A 324 16.06 -5.52 -6.62
C GLU A 324 16.54 -4.07 -6.85
N LEU A 325 16.42 -3.63 -8.10
CA LEU A 325 16.72 -2.26 -8.52
C LEU A 325 15.59 -1.75 -9.42
N GLY A 326 15.01 -0.60 -9.06
CA GLY A 326 14.07 0.16 -9.86
C GLY A 326 14.64 1.53 -10.23
N LEU A 327 14.30 2.02 -11.42
CA LEU A 327 14.65 3.33 -11.96
C LEU A 327 13.39 4.01 -12.52
#